data_AF-A0A2N6RZR8-F1
#
_entry.id   AF-A0A2N6RZR8-F1
#
_cell.length_a   1.000
_cell.length_b   1.000
_cell.length_c   1.000
_cell.angle_alpha   90.00
_cell.angle_beta   90.00
_cell.angle_gamma   90.00
#
_symmetry.space_group_name_H-M   'P 1'
#
loop_
_entity.id
_entity.type
_entity.pdbx_description
1 polymer ?
#
loop_
_entity_poly.entity_id
_entity_poly.type
_entity_poly.pdbx_seq_one_letter_code
_entity_poly.pdbx_strand_id
1 'polypeptide(L)'
;MERSLTKRHVQFIAIGGTIGTGLFLGSGKSISLTGPSIVFVYIIVGLIMFLLMRGIGELMYKDPNQHTFISFITRYLGRGWGNFAGWSYWFVLVLIGMSEITAVSTYCVTFFQTFDIDVSHWKWLIEVVFLAALVCINLVAVKLFGETEFWFSMIKITLIVALIVTAVVMVVIGYHYPATQLHGGVISPAGHASVNNIFNNFSLVPNGWVAFLMSFQMVFYAYQLIEFVGVTVSETKNPRKVLPKAINGIITRILIFYVGALVAIMLIVPWQRFKATNAEGTFMSPFIMVFQYAGLHWASALVFFVVITAASSALNSLLYSAGRHMYQIAIESPSPILGKLRKVSHTKVPARAIIFSSVLILLSPVVNSIPGVHGAFILFASASSAVIIMIYILIMVTHRKYRKSADFMADGFLMPHYKLLNSLTIAFFVFVYITLFISEDTRVSAIGGLVWLVLFGGYCALHEHWQNRDLAAALRK
;
A
#
# COMPACT_ATOMS: atom_id res chain seq x y z
N MET A 1 4.09 -22.69 -10.56
CA MET A 1 2.77 -22.01 -10.44
C MET A 1 2.24 -21.79 -11.84
N GLU A 2 0.92 -21.81 -12.05
CA GLU A 2 0.32 -21.67 -13.39
C GLU A 2 0.07 -20.20 -13.78
N ARG A 3 0.30 -19.86 -15.05
CA ARG A 3 -0.03 -18.55 -15.64
C ARG A 3 -1.50 -18.53 -16.08
N SER A 4 -2.42 -18.38 -15.13
CA SER A 4 -3.86 -18.43 -15.38
C SER A 4 -4.57 -17.07 -15.44
N LEU A 5 -3.88 -15.97 -15.09
CA LEU A 5 -4.45 -14.62 -15.08
C LEU A 5 -4.65 -14.06 -16.50
N THR A 6 -5.86 -13.59 -16.78
CA THR A 6 -6.19 -12.92 -18.05
C THR A 6 -5.72 -11.46 -18.04
N LYS A 7 -5.68 -10.84 -19.23
CA LYS A 7 -5.37 -9.40 -19.36
C LYS A 7 -6.32 -8.53 -18.53
N ARG A 8 -7.62 -8.88 -18.48
CA ARG A 8 -8.62 -8.17 -17.68
C ARG A 8 -8.32 -8.30 -16.19
N HIS A 9 -8.02 -9.51 -15.71
CA HIS A 9 -7.63 -9.72 -14.32
C HIS A 9 -6.46 -8.85 -13.95
N VAL A 10 -5.37 -8.87 -14.74
CA VAL A 10 -4.18 -8.07 -14.41
C VAL A 10 -4.43 -6.57 -14.45
N GLN A 11 -5.27 -6.07 -15.35
CA GLN A 11 -5.64 -4.66 -15.34
C GLN A 11 -6.44 -4.27 -14.10
N PHE A 12 -7.44 -5.06 -13.72
CA PHE A 12 -8.26 -4.78 -12.54
C PHE A 12 -7.48 -5.00 -11.25
N ILE A 13 -6.71 -6.08 -11.12
CA ILE A 13 -5.79 -6.29 -9.99
C ILE A 13 -4.79 -5.12 -9.89
N ALA A 14 -4.26 -4.64 -11.02
CA ALA A 14 -3.36 -3.50 -11.02
C ALA A 14 -4.04 -2.19 -10.61
N ILE A 15 -5.33 -2.03 -10.87
CA ILE A 15 -6.12 -0.85 -10.43
C ILE A 15 -6.50 -1.00 -8.96
N GLY A 16 -7.15 -2.11 -8.60
CA GLY A 16 -7.61 -2.40 -7.25
C GLY A 16 -6.48 -2.51 -6.24
N GLY A 17 -5.36 -3.13 -6.60
CA GLY A 17 -4.18 -3.26 -5.74
C GLY A 17 -3.50 -1.92 -5.42
N THR A 18 -3.74 -0.88 -6.23
CA THR A 18 -3.29 0.48 -5.90
C THR A 18 -4.26 1.20 -4.96
N ILE A 19 -5.54 0.83 -4.94
CA ILE A 19 -6.56 1.51 -4.14
C ILE A 19 -6.81 0.73 -2.85
N GLY A 20 -6.22 1.18 -1.74
CA GLY A 20 -6.29 0.52 -0.44
C GLY A 20 -6.61 1.45 0.73
N THR A 21 -6.39 0.95 1.94
CA THR A 21 -6.74 1.66 3.19
C THR A 21 -5.97 2.95 3.39
N GLY A 22 -4.78 3.11 2.81
CA GLY A 22 -4.04 4.37 2.89
C GLY A 22 -4.81 5.55 2.30
N LEU A 23 -5.58 5.34 1.22
CA LEU A 23 -6.46 6.38 0.68
C LEU A 23 -7.74 6.52 1.51
N PHE A 24 -8.41 5.43 1.86
CA PHE A 24 -9.71 5.52 2.54
C PHE A 24 -9.61 5.93 4.02
N LEU A 25 -8.70 5.30 4.78
CA LEU A 25 -8.48 5.56 6.21
C LEU A 25 -7.44 6.66 6.42
N GLY A 26 -6.34 6.61 5.68
CA GLY A 26 -5.21 7.53 5.85
C GLY A 26 -5.42 8.96 5.37
N SER A 27 -6.34 9.18 4.43
CA SER A 27 -6.60 10.52 3.90
C SER A 27 -7.18 11.46 4.95
N GLY A 28 -7.94 10.97 5.94
CA GLY A 28 -8.50 11.82 7.00
C GLY A 28 -7.43 12.55 7.81
N LYS A 29 -6.42 11.81 8.30
CA LYS A 29 -5.24 12.39 8.98
C LYS A 29 -4.44 13.29 8.05
N SER A 30 -4.32 12.93 6.77
CA SER A 30 -3.49 13.69 5.83
C SER A 30 -4.13 15.02 5.41
N ILE A 31 -5.46 15.03 5.22
CA ILE A 31 -6.25 16.25 4.96
C ILE A 31 -6.23 17.16 6.19
N SER A 32 -6.39 16.61 7.40
CA SER A 32 -6.37 17.41 8.63
C SER A 32 -5.02 18.12 8.83
N LEU A 33 -3.92 17.46 8.48
CA LEU A 33 -2.56 18.01 8.59
C LEU A 33 -2.26 19.09 7.55
N THR A 34 -2.72 18.93 6.31
CA THR A 34 -2.22 19.75 5.18
C THR A 34 -3.28 20.59 4.48
N GLY A 35 -4.54 20.39 4.82
CA GLY A 35 -5.66 21.02 4.14
C GLY A 35 -5.66 20.71 2.64
N PRO A 36 -5.98 21.69 1.78
CA PRO A 36 -6.10 21.45 0.34
C PRO A 36 -4.79 21.07 -0.34
N SER A 37 -3.66 21.40 0.28
CA SER A 37 -2.33 21.04 -0.24
C SER A 37 -2.04 19.55 -0.25
N ILE A 38 -2.89 18.74 0.38
CA ILE A 38 -2.84 17.28 0.30
C ILE A 38 -2.83 16.79 -1.15
N VAL A 39 -3.52 17.50 -2.05
CA VAL A 39 -3.56 17.18 -3.48
C VAL A 39 -2.17 17.23 -4.09
N PHE A 40 -1.37 18.24 -3.75
CA PHE A 40 0.01 18.34 -4.22
C PHE A 40 0.88 17.22 -3.66
N VAL A 41 0.72 16.86 -2.39
CA VAL A 41 1.45 15.74 -1.78
C VAL A 41 1.14 14.43 -2.50
N TYR A 42 -0.13 14.14 -2.79
CA TYR A 42 -0.53 12.94 -3.54
C TYR A 42 -0.02 12.93 -4.98
N ILE A 43 0.02 14.08 -5.66
CA ILE A 43 0.61 14.20 -7.00
C ILE A 43 2.11 13.93 -6.94
N ILE A 44 2.84 14.59 -6.04
CA ILE A 44 4.30 14.46 -5.94
C ILE A 44 4.69 13.02 -5.59
N VAL A 45 4.10 12.46 -4.54
CA VAL A 45 4.37 11.07 -4.13
C VAL A 45 3.98 10.10 -5.24
N GLY A 46 2.80 10.30 -5.86
CA GLY A 46 2.33 9.46 -6.96
C GLY A 46 3.26 9.49 -8.17
N LEU A 47 3.77 10.66 -8.56
CA LEU A 47 4.75 10.81 -9.63
C LEU A 47 6.06 10.07 -9.32
N ILE A 48 6.57 10.18 -8.09
CA ILE A 48 7.78 9.46 -7.69
C ILE A 48 7.54 7.94 -7.68
N MET A 49 6.38 7.48 -7.20
CA MET A 49 6.00 6.06 -7.23
C MET A 49 5.81 5.55 -8.66
N PHE A 50 5.33 6.39 -9.58
CA PHE A 50 5.33 6.08 -11.01
C PHE A 50 6.76 5.90 -11.55
N LEU A 51 7.71 6.77 -11.16
CA LEU A 51 9.12 6.63 -11.55
C LEU A 51 9.76 5.34 -11.00
N LEU A 52 9.46 4.96 -9.75
CA LEU A 52 9.84 3.66 -9.20
C LEU A 52 9.31 2.53 -10.08
N MET A 53 8.02 2.57 -10.44
CA MET A 53 7.40 1.55 -11.29
C MET A 53 7.96 1.53 -12.71
N ARG A 54 8.42 2.66 -13.25
CA ARG A 54 9.17 2.70 -14.51
C ARG A 54 10.50 1.95 -14.40
N GLY A 55 11.24 2.12 -13.30
CA GLY A 55 12.48 1.39 -13.04
C GLY A 55 12.26 -0.12 -12.85
N ILE A 56 11.26 -0.51 -12.06
CA ILE A 56 10.84 -1.92 -11.90
C ILE A 56 10.41 -2.50 -13.25
N GLY A 57 9.61 -1.75 -14.01
CA GLY A 57 9.12 -2.16 -15.31
C GLY A 57 10.23 -2.43 -16.32
N GLU A 58 11.25 -1.58 -16.35
CA GLU A 58 12.41 -1.77 -17.23
C GLU A 58 13.17 -3.06 -16.89
N LEU A 59 13.40 -3.33 -15.59
CA LEU A 59 14.01 -4.59 -15.12
C LEU A 59 13.16 -5.82 -15.48
N MET A 60 11.86 -5.77 -15.20
CA MET A 60 10.93 -6.88 -15.46
C MET A 60 10.65 -7.09 -16.94
N TYR A 61 10.77 -6.05 -17.77
CA TYR A 61 10.67 -6.19 -19.22
C TYR A 61 11.80 -7.05 -19.77
N LYS A 62 13.02 -6.86 -19.24
CA LYS A 62 14.20 -7.61 -19.64
C LYS A 62 14.07 -9.10 -19.33
N ASP A 63 13.64 -9.46 -18.12
CA ASP A 63 13.41 -10.84 -17.72
C ASP A 63 12.03 -11.02 -17.08
N PRO A 64 10.99 -11.27 -17.88
CA PRO A 64 9.62 -11.41 -17.40
C PRO A 64 9.35 -12.74 -16.68
N ASN A 65 10.32 -13.65 -16.63
CA ASN A 65 10.19 -14.91 -15.89
C ASN A 65 10.49 -14.74 -14.40
N GLN A 66 11.05 -13.60 -14.00
CA GLN A 66 11.22 -13.28 -12.58
C GLN A 66 9.86 -12.96 -11.95
N HIS A 67 9.50 -13.72 -10.92
CA HIS A 67 8.25 -13.54 -10.18
C HIS A 67 8.29 -12.40 -9.17
N THR A 68 9.48 -11.91 -8.83
CA THR A 68 9.68 -10.78 -7.92
C THR A 68 10.76 -9.84 -8.46
N PHE A 69 10.55 -8.54 -8.28
CA PHE A 69 11.56 -7.54 -8.65
C PHE A 69 12.81 -7.62 -7.75
N ILE A 70 12.69 -8.30 -6.59
CA ILE A 70 13.80 -8.52 -5.66
C ILE A 70 14.90 -9.40 -6.28
N SER A 71 14.57 -10.32 -7.19
CA SER A 71 15.57 -11.18 -7.84
C SER A 71 16.61 -10.37 -8.63
N PHE A 72 16.23 -9.17 -9.11
CA PHE A 72 17.17 -8.26 -9.77
C PHE A 72 18.16 -7.61 -8.79
N ILE A 73 17.76 -7.39 -7.53
CA ILE A 73 18.65 -6.90 -6.47
C ILE A 73 19.76 -7.94 -6.26
N THR A 74 19.40 -9.22 -6.10
CA THR A 74 20.37 -10.31 -5.98
C THR A 74 21.32 -10.36 -7.18
N ARG A 75 20.78 -10.23 -8.39
CA ARG A 75 21.57 -10.31 -9.63
C ARG A 75 22.58 -9.18 -9.79
N TYR A 76 22.21 -7.92 -9.47
CA TYR A 76 23.07 -6.76 -9.76
C TYR A 76 23.76 -6.17 -8.52
N LEU A 77 23.26 -6.41 -7.31
CA LEU A 77 23.86 -5.93 -6.05
C LEU A 77 24.54 -7.01 -5.21
N GLY A 78 24.36 -8.30 -5.54
CA GLY A 78 24.98 -9.42 -4.81
C GLY A 78 24.00 -10.13 -3.88
N ARG A 79 24.44 -11.27 -3.34
CA ARG A 79 23.61 -12.17 -2.53
C ARG A 79 23.26 -11.59 -1.16
N GLY A 80 24.14 -10.80 -0.56
CA GLY A 80 23.90 -10.16 0.74
C GLY A 80 22.74 -9.17 0.66
N TRP A 81 22.80 -8.22 -0.28
CA TRP A 81 21.70 -7.27 -0.51
C TRP A 81 20.43 -7.96 -1.04
N GLY A 82 20.59 -9.02 -1.84
CA GLY A 82 19.49 -9.89 -2.27
C GLY A 82 18.76 -10.54 -1.10
N ASN A 83 19.49 -11.14 -0.16
CA ASN A 83 18.93 -11.77 1.04
C ASN A 83 18.25 -10.76 1.95
N PHE A 84 18.89 -9.60 2.18
CA PHE A 84 18.30 -8.51 2.95
C PHE A 84 16.98 -8.07 2.33
N ALA A 85 16.97 -7.76 1.04
CA ALA A 85 15.77 -7.31 0.34
C ALA A 85 14.68 -8.40 0.28
N GLY A 86 15.08 -9.67 0.13
CA GLY A 86 14.18 -10.82 0.16
C GLY A 86 13.40 -10.89 1.47
N TRP A 87 14.10 -11.06 2.60
CA TRP A 87 13.46 -11.16 3.91
C TRP A 87 12.73 -9.88 4.31
N SER A 88 13.35 -8.72 4.06
CA SER A 88 12.75 -7.43 4.40
C SER A 88 11.46 -7.17 3.63
N TYR A 89 11.40 -7.54 2.33
CA TYR A 89 10.18 -7.36 1.55
C TYR A 89 9.05 -8.27 2.05
N TRP A 90 9.36 -9.54 2.37
CA TRP A 90 8.36 -10.41 2.97
C TRP A 90 7.84 -9.86 4.31
N PHE A 91 8.75 -9.40 5.16
CA PHE A 91 8.41 -8.82 6.46
C PHE A 91 7.55 -7.55 6.32
N VAL A 92 7.87 -6.69 5.35
CA VAL A 92 7.03 -5.55 4.97
C VAL A 92 5.63 -6.00 4.58
N LEU A 93 5.49 -7.03 3.74
CA LEU A 93 4.17 -7.55 3.38
C LEU A 93 3.41 -8.02 4.61
N VAL A 94 4.05 -8.68 5.57
CA VAL A 94 3.38 -9.05 6.84
C VAL A 94 2.91 -7.81 7.60
N LEU A 95 3.75 -6.77 7.74
CA LEU A 95 3.40 -5.52 8.42
C LEU A 95 2.23 -4.79 7.73
N ILE A 96 2.23 -4.70 6.40
CA ILE A 96 1.10 -4.15 5.65
C ILE A 96 -0.15 -5.02 5.90
N GLY A 97 0.00 -6.34 6.00
CA GLY A 97 -1.13 -7.24 6.30
C GLY A 97 -1.75 -6.94 7.66
N MET A 98 -0.91 -6.61 8.66
CA MET A 98 -1.35 -6.22 10.00
C MET A 98 -2.08 -4.86 10.00
N SER A 99 -1.62 -3.87 9.22
CA SER A 99 -2.36 -2.61 9.07
C SER A 99 -3.68 -2.82 8.33
N GLU A 100 -3.70 -3.59 7.23
CA GLU A 100 -4.91 -3.85 6.46
C GLU A 100 -5.97 -4.59 7.28
N ILE A 101 -5.59 -5.62 8.06
CA ILE A 101 -6.56 -6.35 8.90
C ILE A 101 -7.07 -5.49 10.07
N THR A 102 -6.21 -4.63 10.65
CA THR A 102 -6.64 -3.63 11.65
C THR A 102 -7.66 -2.65 11.06
N ALA A 103 -7.47 -2.25 9.80
CA ALA A 103 -8.42 -1.37 9.11
C ALA A 103 -9.76 -2.07 8.84
N VAL A 104 -9.73 -3.33 8.38
CA VAL A 104 -10.93 -4.16 8.19
C VAL A 104 -11.76 -4.21 9.48
N SER A 105 -11.13 -4.54 10.61
CA SER A 105 -11.85 -4.67 11.88
C SER A 105 -12.39 -3.34 12.38
N THR A 106 -11.63 -2.24 12.28
CA THR A 106 -12.10 -0.89 12.60
C THR A 106 -13.33 -0.52 11.77
N TYR A 107 -13.30 -0.74 10.45
CA TYR A 107 -14.44 -0.40 9.58
C TYR A 107 -15.65 -1.31 9.80
N CYS A 108 -15.44 -2.59 10.08
CA CYS A 108 -16.53 -3.50 10.45
C CYS A 108 -17.22 -3.04 11.73
N VAL A 109 -16.47 -2.66 12.77
CA VAL A 109 -17.05 -2.12 14.01
C VAL A 109 -17.91 -0.89 13.70
N THR A 110 -17.38 0.07 12.92
CA THR A 110 -18.14 1.29 12.60
C THR A 110 -19.33 1.02 11.67
N PHE A 111 -19.25 0.03 10.79
CA PHE A 111 -20.37 -0.43 9.97
C PHE A 111 -21.52 -0.93 10.83
N PHE A 112 -21.26 -1.80 11.80
CA PHE A 112 -22.28 -2.33 12.70
C PHE A 112 -22.84 -1.24 13.64
N GLN A 113 -22.02 -0.28 14.07
CA GLN A 113 -22.47 0.90 14.81
C GLN A 113 -23.45 1.77 14.01
N THR A 114 -23.43 1.72 12.67
CA THR A 114 -24.43 2.40 11.83
C THR A 114 -25.84 1.83 12.02
N PHE A 115 -25.94 0.62 12.56
CA PHE A 115 -27.20 -0.06 12.90
C PHE A 115 -27.41 -0.16 14.43
N ASP A 116 -26.72 0.67 15.22
CA ASP A 116 -26.74 0.66 16.69
C ASP A 116 -26.28 -0.67 17.31
N ILE A 117 -25.45 -1.45 16.60
CA ILE A 117 -24.87 -2.70 17.08
C ILE A 117 -23.40 -2.46 17.45
N ASP A 118 -23.08 -2.50 18.74
CA ASP A 118 -21.70 -2.38 19.21
C ASP A 118 -20.99 -3.75 19.22
N VAL A 119 -20.08 -3.93 18.26
CA VAL A 119 -19.20 -5.11 18.16
C VAL A 119 -17.74 -4.79 18.48
N SER A 120 -17.46 -3.66 19.15
CA SER A 120 -16.09 -3.21 19.44
C SER A 120 -15.29 -4.24 20.23
N HIS A 121 -15.92 -4.94 21.19
CA HIS A 121 -15.30 -6.03 21.95
C HIS A 121 -14.88 -7.24 21.09
N TRP A 122 -15.47 -7.38 19.90
CA TRP A 122 -15.27 -8.49 18.98
C TRP A 122 -14.25 -8.18 17.88
N LYS A 123 -13.58 -7.01 17.95
CA LYS A 123 -12.61 -6.55 16.94
C LYS A 123 -11.57 -7.61 16.59
N TRP A 124 -10.98 -8.28 17.59
CA TRP A 124 -9.99 -9.35 17.38
C TRP A 124 -10.59 -10.55 16.63
N LEU A 125 -11.83 -10.93 16.92
CA LEU A 125 -12.51 -12.05 16.26
C LEU A 125 -12.83 -11.69 14.81
N ILE A 126 -13.22 -10.45 14.55
CA ILE A 126 -13.43 -9.94 13.18
C ILE A 126 -12.14 -10.09 12.37
N GLU A 127 -10.97 -9.71 12.92
CA GLU A 127 -9.67 -9.88 12.25
C GLU A 127 -9.39 -11.34 11.92
N VAL A 128 -9.61 -12.25 12.88
CA VAL A 128 -9.40 -13.69 12.70
C VAL A 128 -10.31 -14.25 11.61
N VAL A 129 -11.61 -13.94 11.64
CA VAL A 129 -12.60 -14.46 10.70
C VAL A 129 -12.34 -13.95 9.29
N PHE A 130 -12.09 -12.65 9.11
CA PHE A 130 -11.78 -12.08 7.79
C PHE A 130 -10.49 -12.65 7.23
N LEU A 131 -9.43 -12.75 8.03
CA LEU A 131 -8.18 -13.33 7.57
C LEU A 131 -8.36 -14.80 7.18
N ALA A 132 -9.06 -15.59 7.98
CA ALA A 132 -9.35 -16.99 7.67
C ALA A 132 -10.12 -17.14 6.34
N ALA A 133 -11.14 -16.30 6.11
CA ALA A 133 -11.89 -16.31 4.87
C ALA A 133 -11.01 -15.99 3.65
N LEU A 134 -10.15 -14.97 3.74
CA LEU A 134 -9.25 -14.58 2.65
C LEU A 134 -8.14 -15.61 2.41
N VAL A 135 -7.64 -16.26 3.47
CA VAL A 135 -6.71 -17.38 3.34
C VAL A 135 -7.37 -18.54 2.60
N CYS A 136 -8.60 -18.91 2.95
CA CYS A 136 -9.35 -19.95 2.23
C CYS A 136 -9.46 -19.63 0.74
N ILE A 137 -9.80 -18.39 0.37
CA ILE A 137 -9.84 -17.95 -1.04
C ILE A 137 -8.48 -18.15 -1.73
N ASN A 138 -7.38 -17.78 -1.06
CA ASN A 138 -6.03 -17.92 -1.58
C ASN A 138 -5.52 -19.37 -1.68
N LEU A 139 -6.13 -20.30 -0.94
CA LEU A 139 -5.76 -21.72 -0.94
C LEU A 139 -6.48 -22.54 -2.03
N VAL A 140 -7.66 -22.08 -2.49
CA VAL A 140 -8.51 -22.86 -3.43
C VAL A 140 -8.02 -22.77 -4.88
N ALA A 141 -7.87 -21.58 -5.46
CA ALA A 141 -7.39 -21.44 -6.84
C ALA A 141 -6.92 -20.02 -7.18
N VAL A 142 -5.85 -19.90 -7.96
CA VAL A 142 -5.35 -18.61 -8.50
C VAL A 142 -6.42 -17.90 -9.35
N LYS A 143 -7.27 -18.66 -10.04
CA LYS A 143 -8.39 -18.11 -10.81
C LYS A 143 -9.44 -17.45 -9.91
N LEU A 144 -9.75 -18.07 -8.75
CA LEU A 144 -10.70 -17.51 -7.79
C LEU A 144 -10.18 -16.20 -7.20
N PHE A 145 -8.89 -16.14 -6.88
CA PHE A 145 -8.22 -14.89 -6.52
C PHE A 145 -8.44 -13.79 -7.58
N GLY A 146 -8.20 -14.10 -8.86
CA GLY A 146 -8.36 -13.13 -9.95
C GLY A 146 -9.80 -12.64 -10.17
N GLU A 147 -10.80 -13.52 -9.99
CA GLU A 147 -12.22 -13.14 -10.05
C GLU A 147 -12.65 -12.30 -8.85
N THR A 148 -12.28 -12.71 -7.63
CA THR A 148 -12.58 -11.95 -6.40
C THR A 148 -11.99 -10.54 -6.49
N GLU A 149 -10.73 -10.42 -6.90
CA GLU A 149 -10.06 -9.14 -7.03
C GLU A 149 -10.67 -8.28 -8.16
N PHE A 150 -11.14 -8.90 -9.24
CA PHE A 150 -11.90 -8.19 -10.27
C PHE A 150 -13.16 -7.53 -9.69
N TRP A 151 -13.97 -8.26 -8.92
CA TRP A 151 -15.19 -7.73 -8.31
C TRP A 151 -14.90 -6.67 -7.26
N PHE A 152 -13.94 -6.91 -6.35
CA PHE A 152 -13.54 -5.92 -5.35
C PHE A 152 -13.01 -4.63 -5.99
N SER A 153 -12.23 -4.74 -7.07
CA SER A 153 -11.76 -3.58 -7.82
C SER A 153 -12.91 -2.81 -8.47
N MET A 154 -13.90 -3.50 -9.02
CA MET A 154 -15.06 -2.87 -9.65
C MET A 154 -15.86 -2.05 -8.63
N ILE A 155 -16.10 -2.59 -7.43
CA ILE A 155 -16.79 -1.91 -6.33
C ILE A 155 -16.06 -0.61 -5.95
N LYS A 156 -14.72 -0.68 -5.74
CA LYS A 156 -13.87 0.48 -5.43
C LYS A 156 -13.94 1.58 -6.48
N ILE A 157 -13.74 1.20 -7.75
CA ILE A 157 -13.74 2.15 -8.87
C ILE A 157 -15.10 2.83 -9.00
N THR A 158 -16.18 2.05 -8.88
CA THR A 158 -17.55 2.56 -8.98
C THR A 158 -17.83 3.58 -7.87
N LEU A 159 -17.45 3.28 -6.63
CA LEU A 159 -17.60 4.23 -5.52
C LEU A 159 -16.87 5.55 -5.80
N ILE A 160 -15.60 5.50 -6.22
CA ILE A 160 -14.81 6.72 -6.42
C ILE A 160 -15.38 7.55 -7.57
N VAL A 161 -15.79 6.91 -8.67
CA VAL A 161 -16.42 7.62 -9.79
C VAL A 161 -17.76 8.23 -9.35
N ALA A 162 -18.59 7.48 -8.61
CA ALA A 162 -19.85 7.98 -8.08
C ALA A 162 -19.65 9.18 -7.14
N LEU A 163 -18.63 9.13 -6.27
CA LEU A 163 -18.25 10.23 -5.38
C LEU A 163 -17.88 11.49 -6.18
N ILE A 164 -17.03 11.36 -7.20
CA ILE A 164 -16.61 12.48 -8.04
C ILE A 164 -17.80 13.09 -8.77
N VAL A 165 -18.65 12.26 -9.39
CA VAL A 165 -19.88 12.72 -10.08
C VAL A 165 -20.81 13.42 -9.09
N THR A 166 -21.02 12.86 -7.90
CA THR A 166 -21.86 13.45 -6.85
C THR A 166 -21.34 14.83 -6.45
N ALA A 167 -20.03 14.99 -6.23
CA ALA A 167 -19.44 16.29 -5.91
C ALA A 167 -19.64 17.32 -7.02
N VAL A 168 -19.44 16.93 -8.29
CA VAL A 168 -19.67 17.82 -9.43
C VAL A 168 -21.14 18.26 -9.48
N VAL A 169 -22.08 17.31 -9.36
CA VAL A 169 -23.52 17.63 -9.37
C VAL A 169 -23.88 18.56 -8.22
N MET A 170 -23.44 18.27 -6.99
CA MET A 170 -23.72 19.08 -5.81
C MET A 170 -23.20 20.51 -5.94
N VAL A 171 -22.00 20.69 -6.53
CA VAL A 171 -21.44 22.03 -6.79
C VAL A 171 -22.26 22.77 -7.86
N VAL A 172 -22.64 22.10 -8.95
CA VAL A 172 -23.39 22.71 -10.06
C VAL A 172 -24.78 23.17 -9.62
N ILE A 173 -25.48 22.39 -8.79
CA ILE A 173 -26.80 22.76 -8.29
C ILE A 173 -26.77 23.67 -7.05
N GLY A 174 -25.56 24.01 -6.54
CA GLY A 174 -25.42 24.81 -5.32
C GLY A 174 -26.02 24.13 -4.10
N TYR A 175 -25.79 22.82 -3.92
CA TYR A 175 -26.41 22.04 -2.86
C TYR A 175 -25.97 22.51 -1.47
N HIS A 176 -26.94 22.78 -0.61
CA HIS A 176 -26.76 23.11 0.81
C HIS A 176 -27.20 21.93 1.67
N TYR A 177 -26.41 21.59 2.68
CA TYR A 177 -26.74 20.53 3.64
C TYR A 177 -26.93 21.10 5.05
N PRO A 178 -27.88 20.55 5.82
CA PRO A 178 -28.11 20.96 7.21
C PRO A 178 -26.96 20.52 8.12
N ALA A 179 -26.98 21.00 9.37
CA ALA A 179 -26.08 20.48 10.39
C ALA A 179 -26.29 18.97 10.52
N THR A 180 -25.20 18.21 10.41
CA THR A 180 -25.24 16.75 10.30
C THR A 180 -24.50 16.14 11.49
N GLN A 181 -25.14 15.19 12.16
CA GLN A 181 -24.45 14.36 13.14
C GLN A 181 -23.62 13.29 12.42
N LEU A 182 -22.32 13.36 12.58
CA LEU A 182 -21.39 12.34 12.10
C LEU A 182 -21.34 11.17 13.10
N HIS A 183 -20.98 9.99 12.61
CA HIS A 183 -20.74 8.84 13.48
C HIS A 183 -19.63 9.15 14.48
N GLY A 184 -19.83 8.80 15.76
CA GLY A 184 -18.95 9.22 16.86
C GLY A 184 -19.38 10.51 17.55
N GLY A 185 -20.60 11.00 17.32
CA GLY A 185 -21.21 12.09 18.09
C GLY A 185 -20.74 13.50 17.72
N VAL A 186 -19.96 13.64 16.65
CA VAL A 186 -19.46 14.94 16.19
C VAL A 186 -20.53 15.65 15.38
N ILE A 187 -21.01 16.80 15.86
CA ILE A 187 -21.93 17.65 15.12
C ILE A 187 -21.12 18.53 14.17
N SER A 188 -21.35 18.36 12.86
CA SER A 188 -20.82 19.28 11.88
C SER A 188 -21.89 20.30 11.47
N PRO A 189 -21.57 21.60 11.43
CA PRO A 189 -22.55 22.63 11.10
C PRO A 189 -22.97 22.54 9.64
N ALA A 190 -24.09 23.20 9.34
CA ALA A 190 -24.60 23.34 7.98
C ALA A 190 -23.55 23.95 7.04
N GLY A 191 -23.59 23.55 5.77
CA GLY A 191 -22.64 23.98 4.76
C GLY A 191 -23.18 23.79 3.36
N HIS A 192 -22.33 23.97 2.36
CA HIS A 192 -22.70 23.78 0.96
C HIS A 192 -21.52 23.25 0.16
N ALA A 193 -21.82 22.50 -0.90
CA ALA A 193 -20.80 22.05 -1.84
C ALA A 193 -20.37 23.24 -2.72
N SER A 194 -19.07 23.56 -2.71
CA SER A 194 -18.54 24.70 -3.45
C SER A 194 -17.05 24.57 -3.71
N VAL A 195 -16.62 25.13 -4.84
CA VAL A 195 -15.20 25.36 -5.16
C VAL A 195 -14.52 26.22 -4.09
N ASN A 196 -15.27 27.11 -3.44
CA ASN A 196 -14.75 27.96 -2.38
C ASN A 196 -14.32 27.18 -1.13
N ASN A 197 -14.78 25.94 -0.92
CA ASN A 197 -14.31 25.11 0.19
C ASN A 197 -12.81 24.74 0.08
N ILE A 198 -12.24 24.85 -1.13
CA ILE A 198 -10.81 24.64 -1.41
C ILE A 198 -10.06 25.97 -1.50
N PHE A 199 -10.59 26.92 -2.26
CA PHE A 199 -9.83 28.11 -2.66
C PHE A 199 -10.01 29.31 -1.73
N ASN A 200 -11.12 29.40 -0.99
CA ASN A 200 -11.33 30.52 -0.09
C ASN A 200 -10.33 30.44 1.08
N ASN A 201 -9.54 31.49 1.27
CA ASN A 201 -8.42 31.53 2.22
C ASN A 201 -7.42 30.37 2.02
N PHE A 202 -7.17 29.98 0.76
CA PHE A 202 -6.17 28.96 0.46
C PHE A 202 -4.80 29.35 1.04
N SER A 203 -4.23 28.43 1.80
CA SER A 203 -2.85 28.48 2.26
C SER A 203 -2.18 27.17 1.86
N LEU A 204 -0.94 27.25 1.35
CA LEU A 204 -0.19 26.06 0.96
C LEU A 204 0.19 25.22 2.19
N VAL A 205 0.39 25.85 3.34
CA VAL A 205 0.75 25.19 4.59
C VAL A 205 -0.10 25.74 5.73
N PRO A 206 -1.41 25.44 5.77
CA PRO A 206 -2.34 26.07 6.70
C PRO A 206 -2.02 25.76 8.17
N ASN A 207 -1.43 24.60 8.44
CA ASN A 207 -0.98 24.18 9.78
C ASN A 207 0.56 24.23 9.91
N GLY A 208 1.24 24.97 9.02
CA GLY A 208 2.70 25.10 8.99
C GLY A 208 3.44 23.97 8.27
N TRP A 209 4.73 24.21 8.01
CA TRP A 209 5.60 23.31 7.24
C TRP A 209 5.79 21.94 7.88
N VAL A 210 5.83 21.86 9.21
CA VAL A 210 6.01 20.58 9.92
C VAL A 210 4.83 19.65 9.66
N ALA A 211 3.59 20.13 9.77
CA ALA A 211 2.40 19.33 9.47
C ALA A 211 2.33 18.92 7.99
N PHE A 212 2.75 19.82 7.08
CA PHE A 212 2.90 19.51 5.67
C PHE A 212 3.84 18.33 5.43
N LEU A 213 5.04 18.35 6.04
CA LEU A 213 6.03 17.29 5.93
C LEU A 213 5.57 15.96 6.55
N MET A 214 4.86 15.99 7.68
CA MET A 214 4.32 14.79 8.33
C MET A 214 3.36 13.99 7.43
N SER A 215 2.67 14.65 6.50
CA SER A 215 1.70 13.97 5.63
C SER A 215 2.34 13.05 4.59
N PHE A 216 3.60 13.31 4.19
CA PHE A 216 4.26 12.57 3.12
C PHE A 216 4.35 11.08 3.43
N GLN A 217 4.59 10.71 4.68
CA GLN A 217 4.65 9.31 5.10
C GLN A 217 3.30 8.59 4.91
N MET A 218 2.20 9.20 5.32
CA MET A 218 0.87 8.59 5.19
C MET A 218 0.43 8.49 3.72
N VAL A 219 0.72 9.53 2.93
CA VAL A 219 0.49 9.51 1.48
C VAL A 219 1.37 8.47 0.80
N PHE A 220 2.63 8.32 1.21
CA PHE A 220 3.52 7.28 0.71
C PHE A 220 2.97 5.88 1.01
N TYR A 221 2.48 5.63 2.22
CA TYR A 221 1.81 4.38 2.56
C TYR A 221 0.62 4.09 1.62
N ALA A 222 -0.16 5.11 1.26
CA ALA A 222 -1.30 4.97 0.34
C ALA A 222 -0.93 4.52 -1.09
N TYR A 223 0.36 4.56 -1.46
CA TYR A 223 0.88 4.07 -2.74
C TYR A 223 1.67 2.77 -2.64
N GLN A 224 1.85 2.21 -1.44
CA GLN A 224 2.45 0.88 -1.30
C GLN A 224 1.57 -0.18 -1.96
N LEU A 225 2.16 -1.34 -2.26
CA LEU A 225 1.57 -2.42 -3.06
C LEU A 225 1.38 -2.09 -4.55
N ILE A 226 1.74 -0.90 -5.04
CA ILE A 226 1.75 -0.61 -6.47
C ILE A 226 2.73 -1.50 -7.25
N GLU A 227 3.79 -1.97 -6.60
CA GLU A 227 4.76 -2.93 -7.12
C GLU A 227 4.16 -4.32 -7.38
N PHE A 228 3.00 -4.62 -6.78
CA PHE A 228 2.26 -5.86 -7.04
C PHE A 228 1.83 -5.98 -8.51
N VAL A 229 1.71 -4.85 -9.21
CA VAL A 229 1.53 -4.81 -10.67
C VAL A 229 2.66 -5.56 -11.38
N GLY A 230 3.90 -5.47 -10.89
CA GLY A 230 5.02 -6.22 -11.45
C GLY A 230 4.82 -7.74 -11.31
N VAL A 231 4.52 -8.19 -10.09
CA VAL A 231 4.31 -9.61 -9.76
C VAL A 231 3.20 -10.20 -10.63
N THR A 232 2.05 -9.53 -10.73
CA THR A 232 0.89 -10.01 -11.49
C THR A 232 1.14 -10.03 -12.99
N VAL A 233 1.91 -9.07 -13.53
CA VAL A 233 2.27 -9.06 -14.95
C VAL A 233 3.15 -10.25 -15.33
N SER A 234 4.06 -10.68 -14.45
CA SER A 234 4.91 -11.88 -14.65
C SER A 234 4.11 -13.18 -14.81
N GLU A 235 2.87 -13.19 -14.31
CA GLU A 235 1.96 -14.34 -14.36
C GLU A 235 0.99 -14.29 -15.56
N THR A 236 1.12 -13.31 -16.45
CA THR A 236 0.32 -13.23 -17.67
C THR A 236 0.91 -14.06 -18.81
N LYS A 237 0.08 -14.42 -19.79
CA LYS A 237 0.53 -15.11 -21.02
C LYS A 237 1.51 -14.26 -21.86
N ASN A 238 1.37 -12.93 -21.85
CA ASN A 238 2.18 -12.00 -22.66
C ASN A 238 2.72 -10.81 -21.84
N PRO A 239 3.66 -11.04 -20.90
CA PRO A 239 4.11 -10.01 -19.95
C PRO A 239 4.65 -8.75 -20.64
N ARG A 240 5.48 -8.89 -21.67
CA ARG A 240 6.07 -7.75 -22.41
C ARG A 240 5.04 -6.83 -23.07
N LYS A 241 3.87 -7.35 -23.44
CA LYS A 241 2.78 -6.54 -24.04
C LYS A 241 1.91 -5.88 -22.97
N VAL A 242 1.75 -6.52 -21.81
CA VAL A 242 0.88 -6.06 -20.72
C VAL A 242 1.61 -5.07 -19.81
N LEU A 243 2.89 -5.29 -19.53
CA LEU A 243 3.72 -4.51 -18.59
C LEU A 243 3.70 -3.00 -18.90
N PRO A 244 3.98 -2.53 -20.14
CA PRO A 244 4.04 -1.10 -20.41
C PRO A 244 2.68 -0.42 -20.19
N LYS A 245 1.59 -1.10 -20.56
CA LYS A 245 0.23 -0.58 -20.40
C LYS A 245 -0.16 -0.51 -18.92
N ALA A 246 0.19 -1.54 -18.15
CA ALA A 246 -0.10 -1.60 -16.73
C ALA A 246 0.62 -0.49 -15.95
N ILE A 247 1.89 -0.23 -16.28
CA ILE A 247 2.71 0.82 -15.65
C ILE A 247 2.28 2.21 -16.10
N ASN A 248 2.12 2.47 -17.40
CA ASN A 248 1.73 3.79 -17.88
C ASN A 248 0.33 4.20 -17.40
N GLY A 249 -0.57 3.24 -17.20
CA GLY A 249 -1.89 3.48 -16.64
C GLY A 249 -1.88 3.96 -15.17
N ILE A 250 -0.76 3.84 -14.44
CA ILE A 250 -0.65 4.31 -13.06
C ILE A 250 -0.90 5.82 -12.96
N ILE A 251 -0.45 6.63 -13.92
CA ILE A 251 -0.68 8.08 -13.91
C ILE A 251 -2.17 8.39 -13.89
N THR A 252 -2.95 7.73 -14.75
CA THR A 252 -4.41 7.92 -14.80
C THR A 252 -5.05 7.51 -13.47
N ARG A 253 -4.55 6.46 -12.82
CA ARG A 253 -5.03 6.03 -11.49
C ARG A 253 -4.76 7.07 -10.42
N ILE A 254 -3.56 7.66 -10.40
CA ILE A 254 -3.17 8.76 -9.49
C ILE A 254 -4.13 9.94 -9.67
N LEU A 255 -4.33 10.39 -10.90
CA LEU A 255 -5.14 11.58 -11.19
C LEU A 255 -6.63 11.38 -10.87
N ILE A 256 -7.20 10.24 -11.23
CA ILE A 256 -8.64 10.01 -11.03
C ILE A 256 -8.92 9.56 -9.60
N PHE A 257 -8.27 8.47 -9.15
CA PHE A 257 -8.68 7.79 -7.92
C PHE A 257 -8.18 8.46 -6.65
N TYR A 258 -7.05 9.16 -6.71
CA TYR A 258 -6.51 9.87 -5.56
C TYR A 258 -6.84 11.36 -5.65
N VAL A 259 -6.33 12.04 -6.68
CA VAL A 259 -6.48 13.50 -6.81
C VAL A 259 -7.96 13.87 -7.01
N GLY A 260 -8.64 13.24 -7.97
CA GLY A 260 -10.05 13.48 -8.24
C GLY A 260 -10.93 13.22 -7.02
N ALA A 261 -10.69 12.12 -6.29
CA ALA A 261 -11.43 11.81 -5.07
C ALA A 261 -11.21 12.85 -3.95
N LEU A 262 -9.95 13.24 -3.69
CA LEU A 262 -9.62 14.23 -2.66
C LEU A 262 -10.20 15.61 -2.98
N VAL A 263 -10.13 16.04 -4.24
CA VAL A 263 -10.77 17.27 -4.69
C VAL A 263 -12.28 17.17 -4.50
N ALA A 264 -12.93 16.09 -4.94
CA ALA A 264 -14.36 15.88 -4.77
C ALA A 264 -14.79 15.93 -3.29
N ILE A 265 -14.02 15.31 -2.41
CA ILE A 265 -14.24 15.36 -0.96
C ILE A 265 -14.21 16.80 -0.45
N MET A 266 -13.16 17.55 -0.80
CA MET A 266 -12.98 18.91 -0.30
C MET A 266 -13.92 19.94 -0.95
N LEU A 267 -14.47 19.66 -2.14
CA LEU A 267 -15.54 20.45 -2.73
C LEU A 267 -16.82 20.35 -1.90
N ILE A 268 -17.13 19.18 -1.33
CA ILE A 268 -18.33 18.98 -0.52
C ILE A 268 -18.10 19.43 0.92
N VAL A 269 -16.96 19.06 1.51
CA VAL A 269 -16.67 19.26 2.93
C VAL A 269 -15.42 20.11 3.12
N PRO A 270 -15.51 21.27 3.80
CA PRO A 270 -14.32 22.07 4.12
C PRO A 270 -13.29 21.26 4.89
N TRP A 271 -12.02 21.38 4.49
CA TRP A 271 -10.93 20.54 5.02
C TRP A 271 -10.75 20.67 6.55
N GLN A 272 -11.15 21.79 7.15
CA GLN A 272 -11.09 22.05 8.59
C GLN A 272 -12.02 21.15 9.41
N ARG A 273 -12.95 20.44 8.75
CA ARG A 273 -13.88 19.48 9.39
C ARG A 273 -13.27 18.09 9.57
N PHE A 274 -12.17 17.77 8.89
CA PHE A 274 -11.46 16.51 9.09
C PHE A 274 -10.61 16.62 10.36
N LYS A 275 -11.16 16.17 11.49
CA LYS A 275 -10.47 16.13 12.79
C LYS A 275 -10.50 14.71 13.36
N ALA A 276 -9.62 14.44 14.31
CA ALA A 276 -9.68 13.20 15.07
C ALA A 276 -11.01 13.12 15.83
N THR A 277 -11.64 11.95 15.80
CA THR A 277 -12.95 11.69 16.42
C THR A 277 -12.87 11.26 17.87
N ASN A 278 -11.68 10.89 18.35
CA ASN A 278 -11.46 10.51 19.75
C ASN A 278 -10.06 10.92 20.23
N ALA A 279 -9.84 10.85 21.55
CA ALA A 279 -8.56 11.14 22.19
C ALA A 279 -7.41 10.21 21.72
N GLU A 280 -7.76 9.07 21.11
CA GLU A 280 -6.81 8.10 20.55
C GLU A 280 -6.33 8.50 19.13
N GLY A 281 -6.79 9.63 18.59
CA GLY A 281 -6.34 10.11 17.28
C GLY A 281 -6.94 9.35 16.10
N THR A 282 -8.10 8.69 16.28
CA THR A 282 -8.80 7.99 15.20
C THR A 282 -9.44 9.00 14.26
N PHE A 283 -9.35 8.79 12.95
CA PHE A 283 -9.99 9.63 11.94
C PHE A 283 -11.10 8.85 11.25
N MET A 284 -12.26 9.48 11.09
CA MET A 284 -13.27 8.97 10.16
C MET A 284 -12.73 9.02 8.73
N SER A 285 -13.16 8.07 7.90
CA SER A 285 -12.85 8.09 6.48
C SER A 285 -13.51 9.29 5.80
N PRO A 286 -12.75 10.12 5.07
CA PRO A 286 -13.30 11.22 4.28
C PRO A 286 -14.33 10.79 3.24
N PHE A 287 -14.17 9.58 2.71
CA PHE A 287 -15.11 9.01 1.75
C PHE A 287 -16.47 8.77 2.37
N ILE A 288 -16.54 8.48 3.67
CA ILE A 288 -17.79 8.23 4.39
C ILE A 288 -18.45 9.54 4.79
N MET A 289 -17.65 10.48 5.30
CA MET A 289 -18.12 11.80 5.70
C MET A 289 -18.92 12.47 4.59
N VAL A 290 -18.41 12.46 3.36
CA VAL A 290 -19.09 13.08 2.21
C VAL A 290 -20.53 12.62 2.02
N PHE A 291 -20.81 11.31 2.09
CA PHE A 291 -22.18 10.82 1.89
C PHE A 291 -23.11 11.14 3.06
N GLN A 292 -22.57 11.26 4.27
CA GLN A 292 -23.34 11.76 5.42
C GLN A 292 -23.72 13.22 5.21
N TYR A 293 -22.80 14.07 4.75
CA TYR A 293 -23.11 15.46 4.39
C TYR A 293 -24.05 15.59 3.19
N ALA A 294 -24.02 14.64 2.25
CA ALA A 294 -24.96 14.59 1.14
C ALA A 294 -26.41 14.26 1.58
N GLY A 295 -26.67 14.00 2.87
CA GLY A 295 -28.00 13.64 3.38
C GLY A 295 -28.40 12.20 3.11
N LEU A 296 -27.46 11.37 2.63
CA LEU A 296 -27.69 9.96 2.30
C LEU A 296 -27.22 9.10 3.49
N HIS A 297 -27.95 9.15 4.61
CA HIS A 297 -27.58 8.39 5.82
C HIS A 297 -27.51 6.88 5.57
N TRP A 298 -28.38 6.31 4.73
CA TRP A 298 -28.28 4.90 4.33
C TRP A 298 -27.02 4.62 3.50
N ALA A 299 -26.50 5.61 2.77
CA ALA A 299 -25.31 5.46 1.95
C ALA A 299 -24.03 5.39 2.79
N SER A 300 -24.02 5.84 4.05
CA SER A 300 -22.83 5.64 4.89
C SER A 300 -22.57 4.16 5.17
N ALA A 301 -23.61 3.36 5.42
CA ALA A 301 -23.46 1.90 5.57
C ALA A 301 -22.93 1.26 4.28
N LEU A 302 -23.44 1.67 3.11
CA LEU A 302 -22.94 1.22 1.81
C LEU A 302 -21.45 1.56 1.65
N VAL A 303 -21.03 2.77 1.99
CA VAL A 303 -19.63 3.19 1.84
C VAL A 303 -18.73 2.44 2.82
N PHE A 304 -19.15 2.23 4.07
CA PHE A 304 -18.43 1.37 5.02
C PHE A 304 -18.23 -0.03 4.45
N PHE A 305 -19.29 -0.64 3.89
CA PHE A 305 -19.19 -1.92 3.21
C PHE A 305 -18.17 -1.88 2.06
N VAL A 306 -18.20 -0.85 1.20
CA VAL A 306 -17.21 -0.70 0.13
C VAL A 306 -15.79 -0.57 0.69
N VAL A 307 -15.57 0.20 1.75
CA VAL A 307 -14.24 0.37 2.34
C VAL A 307 -13.74 -0.93 2.98
N ILE A 308 -14.62 -1.74 3.59
CA ILE A 308 -14.28 -3.09 4.05
C ILE A 308 -13.86 -3.98 2.88
N THR A 309 -14.58 -3.93 1.74
CA THR A 309 -14.16 -4.67 0.53
C THR A 309 -12.83 -4.17 -0.03
N ALA A 310 -12.55 -2.87 0.07
CA ALA A 310 -11.29 -2.27 -0.38
C ALA A 310 -10.10 -2.76 0.44
N ALA A 311 -10.23 -2.76 1.77
CA ALA A 311 -9.22 -3.27 2.70
C ALA A 311 -9.04 -4.80 2.54
N SER A 312 -10.15 -5.54 2.41
CA SER A 312 -10.13 -6.99 2.18
C SER A 312 -9.41 -7.35 0.87
N SER A 313 -9.60 -6.54 -0.17
CA SER A 313 -8.95 -6.68 -1.47
C SER A 313 -7.45 -6.41 -1.44
N ALA A 314 -7.03 -5.37 -0.73
CA ALA A 314 -5.61 -5.11 -0.48
C ALA A 314 -4.96 -6.28 0.30
N LEU A 315 -5.61 -6.75 1.36
CA LEU A 315 -5.16 -7.89 2.14
C LEU A 315 -5.12 -9.19 1.32
N ASN A 316 -6.10 -9.43 0.45
CA ASN A 316 -6.13 -10.56 -0.46
C ASN A 316 -4.93 -10.57 -1.42
N SER A 317 -4.66 -9.43 -2.07
CA SER A 317 -3.50 -9.25 -2.96
C SER A 317 -2.17 -9.39 -2.21
N LEU A 318 -2.13 -8.94 -0.96
CA LEU A 318 -0.99 -9.08 -0.09
C LEU A 318 -0.73 -10.53 0.30
N LEU A 319 -1.73 -11.30 0.71
CA LEU A 319 -1.60 -12.73 1.01
C LEU A 319 -1.08 -13.50 -0.20
N TYR A 320 -1.59 -13.15 -1.39
CA TYR A 320 -1.12 -13.69 -2.66
C TYR A 320 0.37 -13.41 -2.89
N SER A 321 0.80 -12.17 -2.69
CA SER A 321 2.20 -11.73 -2.84
C SER A 321 3.12 -12.36 -1.78
N ALA A 322 2.72 -12.28 -0.51
CA ALA A 322 3.49 -12.75 0.64
C ALA A 322 3.73 -14.26 0.57
N GLY A 323 2.72 -15.04 0.19
CA GLY A 323 2.86 -16.49 0.00
C GLY A 323 3.88 -16.86 -1.08
N ARG A 324 3.88 -16.14 -2.21
CA ARG A 324 4.83 -16.36 -3.32
C ARG A 324 6.24 -15.93 -2.96
N HIS A 325 6.36 -14.81 -2.28
CA HIS A 325 7.65 -14.28 -1.87
C HIS A 325 8.28 -15.15 -0.77
N MET A 326 7.49 -15.61 0.21
CA MET A 326 7.96 -16.60 1.20
C MET A 326 8.31 -17.95 0.56
N TYR A 327 7.55 -18.38 -0.44
CA TYR A 327 7.91 -19.56 -1.24
C TYR A 327 9.25 -19.41 -1.95
N GLN A 328 9.52 -18.22 -2.54
CA GLN A 328 10.80 -17.92 -3.17
C GLN A 328 11.95 -17.94 -2.17
N ILE A 329 11.79 -17.26 -1.02
CA ILE A 329 12.76 -17.30 0.09
C ILE A 329 13.02 -18.74 0.53
N ALA A 330 11.97 -19.55 0.64
CA ALA A 330 12.11 -20.94 1.02
C ALA A 330 12.95 -21.72 0.00
N ILE A 331 12.73 -21.55 -1.31
CA ILE A 331 13.53 -22.19 -2.38
C ILE A 331 15.01 -21.81 -2.28
N GLU A 332 15.28 -20.53 -2.04
CA GLU A 332 16.65 -19.99 -2.01
C GLU A 332 17.38 -20.31 -0.70
N SER A 333 16.65 -20.58 0.39
CA SER A 333 17.24 -20.83 1.71
C SER A 333 17.72 -22.26 1.89
N PRO A 334 18.97 -22.52 2.33
CA PRO A 334 19.46 -23.87 2.58
C PRO A 334 18.83 -24.57 3.80
N SER A 335 17.99 -23.86 4.59
CA SER A 335 17.43 -24.39 5.84
C SER A 335 16.41 -25.52 5.62
N PRO A 336 16.57 -26.69 6.28
CA PRO A 336 15.60 -27.78 6.22
C PRO A 336 14.21 -27.40 6.76
N ILE A 337 14.15 -26.47 7.73
CA ILE A 337 12.89 -26.00 8.33
C ILE A 337 12.11 -25.17 7.30
N LEU A 338 12.78 -24.22 6.64
CA LEU A 338 12.19 -23.42 5.56
C LEU A 338 11.90 -24.27 4.32
N GLY A 339 12.65 -25.35 4.11
CA GLY A 339 12.39 -26.36 3.07
C GLY A 339 10.97 -26.90 3.09
N LYS A 340 10.31 -26.95 4.26
CA LYS A 340 8.90 -27.37 4.37
C LYS A 340 7.92 -26.41 3.69
N LEU A 341 8.28 -25.14 3.50
CA LEU A 341 7.46 -24.10 2.87
C LEU A 341 7.55 -24.12 1.33
N ARG A 342 8.52 -24.87 0.76
CA ARG A 342 8.71 -25.02 -0.70
C ARG A 342 7.67 -25.91 -1.40
N LYS A 343 6.71 -26.48 -0.65
CA LYS A 343 5.70 -27.36 -1.24
C LYS A 343 4.58 -26.56 -1.89
N VAL A 344 4.34 -26.83 -3.17
CA VAL A 344 3.15 -26.36 -3.89
C VAL A 344 2.02 -27.36 -3.66
N SER A 345 0.82 -26.87 -3.33
CA SER A 345 -0.37 -27.70 -3.12
C SER A 345 -0.91 -28.31 -4.44
N HIS A 346 -1.87 -29.22 -4.33
CA HIS A 346 -2.62 -29.75 -5.49
C HIS A 346 -3.32 -28.64 -6.29
N THR A 347 -3.75 -27.57 -5.61
CA THR A 347 -4.35 -26.36 -6.20
C THR A 347 -3.33 -25.38 -6.81
N LYS A 348 -2.07 -25.80 -6.96
CA LYS A 348 -0.97 -25.05 -7.61
C LYS A 348 -0.55 -23.76 -6.89
N VAL A 349 -0.85 -23.64 -5.59
CA VAL A 349 -0.47 -22.48 -4.75
C VAL A 349 0.48 -22.89 -3.60
N PRO A 350 1.35 -21.99 -3.11
CA PRO A 350 2.26 -22.29 -2.00
C PRO A 350 1.54 -22.22 -0.64
N ALA A 351 0.63 -23.16 -0.39
CA ALA A 351 -0.30 -23.15 0.74
C ALA A 351 0.38 -22.93 2.11
N ARG A 352 1.49 -23.61 2.37
CA ARG A 352 2.23 -23.51 3.65
C ARG A 352 2.84 -22.13 3.86
N ALA A 353 3.35 -21.51 2.80
CA ALA A 353 3.93 -20.17 2.84
C ALA A 353 2.85 -19.09 3.08
N ILE A 354 1.66 -19.28 2.49
CA ILE A 354 0.48 -18.43 2.73
C ILE A 354 0.06 -18.52 4.20
N ILE A 355 -0.14 -19.74 4.71
CA ILE A 355 -0.56 -19.97 6.11
C ILE A 355 0.47 -19.38 7.07
N PHE A 356 1.77 -19.62 6.85
CA PHE A 356 2.83 -19.06 7.69
C PHE A 356 2.79 -17.52 7.76
N SER A 357 2.65 -16.87 6.61
CA SER A 357 2.53 -15.40 6.55
C SER A 357 1.26 -14.91 7.26
N SER A 358 0.15 -15.64 7.11
CA SER A 358 -1.14 -15.31 7.71
C SER A 358 -1.13 -15.41 9.24
N VAL A 359 -0.48 -16.45 9.78
CA VAL A 359 -0.32 -16.61 11.23
C VAL A 359 0.44 -15.43 11.84
N LEU A 360 1.43 -14.87 11.14
CA LEU A 360 2.13 -13.68 11.61
C LEU A 360 1.29 -12.41 11.51
N ILE A 361 0.41 -12.30 10.51
CA ILE A 361 -0.57 -11.22 10.43
C ILE A 361 -1.53 -11.27 11.63
N LEU A 362 -1.86 -12.46 12.16
CA LEU A 362 -2.66 -12.62 13.40
C LEU A 362 -1.96 -12.14 14.68
N LEU A 363 -0.72 -11.67 14.61
CA LEU A 363 -0.13 -10.91 15.71
C LEU A 363 -0.73 -9.49 15.82
N SER A 364 -1.39 -8.99 14.78
CA SER A 364 -2.12 -7.70 14.78
C SER A 364 -3.07 -7.55 15.98
N PRO A 365 -4.05 -8.43 16.21
CA PRO A 365 -4.98 -8.30 17.33
C PRO A 365 -4.28 -8.43 18.69
N VAL A 366 -3.20 -9.23 18.78
CA VAL A 366 -2.38 -9.35 19.99
C VAL A 366 -1.72 -8.02 20.32
N VAL A 367 -1.05 -7.39 19.35
CA VAL A 367 -0.40 -6.08 19.53
C VAL A 367 -1.42 -4.98 19.84
N ASN A 368 -2.57 -4.99 19.16
CA ASN A 368 -3.69 -4.07 19.45
C ASN A 368 -4.23 -4.23 20.89
N SER A 369 -4.04 -5.39 21.53
CA SER A 369 -4.50 -5.65 22.89
C SER A 369 -3.49 -5.24 23.96
N ILE A 370 -2.27 -4.81 23.58
CA ILE A 370 -1.24 -4.38 24.52
C ILE A 370 -1.57 -2.99 25.07
N PRO A 371 -1.67 -2.81 26.41
CA PRO A 371 -1.87 -1.50 27.01
C PRO A 371 -0.78 -0.50 26.57
N GLY A 372 -1.18 0.67 26.07
CA GLY A 372 -0.28 1.73 25.61
C GLY A 372 0.01 1.73 24.10
N VAL A 373 -0.43 0.71 23.35
CA VAL A 373 -0.40 0.77 21.88
C VAL A 373 -1.62 1.51 21.37
N HIS A 374 -1.46 2.81 21.09
CA HIS A 374 -2.49 3.63 20.45
C HIS A 374 -2.24 3.69 18.94
N GLY A 375 -3.25 3.36 18.14
CA GLY A 375 -3.16 3.48 16.67
C GLY A 375 -2.29 2.42 15.99
N ALA A 376 -2.51 1.12 16.26
CA ALA A 376 -1.72 0.03 15.65
C ALA A 376 -1.70 0.07 14.12
N PHE A 377 -2.76 0.55 13.48
CA PHE A 377 -2.77 0.80 12.03
C PHE A 377 -1.60 1.70 11.61
N ILE A 378 -1.42 2.84 12.27
CA ILE A 378 -0.35 3.80 11.97
C ILE A 378 0.99 3.16 12.27
N LEU A 379 1.13 2.48 13.41
CA LEU A 379 2.37 1.80 13.80
C LEU A 379 2.85 0.79 12.73
N PHE A 380 1.96 -0.08 12.26
CA PHE A 380 2.29 -1.06 11.22
C PHE A 380 2.51 -0.41 9.85
N ALA A 381 1.71 0.60 9.51
CA ALA A 381 1.85 1.38 8.28
C ALA A 381 3.19 2.15 8.23
N SER A 382 3.64 2.75 9.33
CA SER A 382 4.93 3.43 9.40
C SER A 382 6.09 2.45 9.48
N ALA A 383 5.94 1.31 10.15
CA ALA A 383 6.97 0.26 10.21
C ALA A 383 7.22 -0.36 8.83
N SER A 384 6.16 -0.70 8.10
CA SER A 384 6.27 -1.15 6.70
C SER A 384 6.90 -0.08 5.82
N SER A 385 6.48 1.18 5.96
CA SER A 385 7.07 2.32 5.23
C SER A 385 8.57 2.47 5.48
N ALA A 386 9.02 2.34 6.73
CA ALA A 386 10.43 2.48 7.08
C ALA A 386 11.29 1.44 6.36
N VAL A 387 10.86 0.18 6.33
CA VAL A 387 11.64 -0.90 5.72
C VAL A 387 11.50 -0.91 4.19
N ILE A 388 10.32 -0.66 3.64
CA ILE A 388 10.10 -0.70 2.18
C ILE A 388 10.86 0.41 1.44
N ILE A 389 11.01 1.58 2.05
CA ILE A 389 11.80 2.68 1.49
C ILE A 389 13.23 2.24 1.20
N MET A 390 13.82 1.43 2.08
CA MET A 390 15.18 0.91 1.89
C MET A 390 15.24 -0.03 0.68
N ILE A 391 14.23 -0.88 0.50
CA ILE A 391 14.10 -1.78 -0.65
C ILE A 391 13.90 -0.97 -1.94
N TYR A 392 13.11 0.10 -1.89
CA TYR A 392 12.90 0.99 -3.03
C TYR A 392 14.17 1.77 -3.40
N ILE A 393 15.00 2.15 -2.44
CA ILE A 393 16.33 2.70 -2.73
C ILE A 393 17.20 1.64 -3.40
N LEU A 394 17.25 0.41 -2.86
CA LEU A 394 18.02 -0.69 -3.43
C LEU A 394 17.59 -1.03 -4.87
N ILE A 395 16.29 -1.05 -5.17
CA ILE A 395 15.83 -1.33 -6.54
C ILE A 395 16.19 -0.21 -7.51
N MET A 396 16.18 1.05 -7.07
CA MET A 396 16.63 2.16 -7.92
C MET A 396 18.14 2.12 -8.16
N VAL A 397 18.95 1.76 -7.16
CA VAL A 397 20.40 1.50 -7.34
C VAL A 397 20.62 0.31 -8.29
N THR A 398 19.86 -0.77 -8.11
CA THR A 398 19.84 -1.95 -8.99
C THR A 398 19.55 -1.56 -10.43
N HIS A 399 18.53 -0.73 -10.66
CA HIS A 399 18.17 -0.23 -11.98
C HIS A 399 19.32 0.55 -12.64
N ARG A 400 20.09 1.36 -11.89
CA ARG A 400 21.30 2.02 -12.45
C ARG A 400 22.38 1.04 -12.86
N LYS A 401 22.62 0.00 -12.05
CA LYS A 401 23.61 -1.02 -12.39
C LYS A 401 23.18 -1.84 -13.59
N TYR A 402 21.90 -2.19 -13.69
CA TYR A 402 21.32 -2.79 -14.88
C TYR A 402 21.57 -1.94 -16.14
N ARG A 403 21.30 -0.64 -16.07
CA ARG A 403 21.55 0.30 -17.18
C ARG A 403 23.01 0.40 -17.60
N LYS A 404 23.95 -0.06 -16.79
CA LYS A 404 25.40 -0.09 -17.06
C LYS A 404 25.93 -1.49 -17.36
N SER A 405 25.10 -2.52 -17.24
CA SER A 405 25.54 -3.91 -17.45
C SER A 405 25.35 -4.33 -18.91
N ALA A 406 26.04 -5.41 -19.29
CA ALA A 406 25.87 -6.03 -20.60
C ALA A 406 24.45 -6.64 -20.81
N ASP A 407 23.68 -6.83 -19.73
CA ASP A 407 22.30 -7.32 -19.79
C ASP A 407 21.29 -6.28 -20.27
N PHE A 408 21.71 -5.01 -20.46
CA PHE A 408 20.84 -3.90 -20.81
C PHE A 408 20.19 -4.09 -22.19
N MET A 409 18.86 -3.91 -22.26
CA MET A 409 18.05 -4.09 -23.45
C MET A 409 17.60 -2.72 -23.96
N ALA A 410 18.34 -2.16 -24.92
CA ALA A 410 18.13 -0.80 -25.43
C ALA A 410 16.84 -0.62 -26.24
N ASP A 411 16.32 -1.71 -26.82
CA ASP A 411 15.08 -1.77 -27.61
C ASP A 411 13.84 -2.11 -26.75
N GLY A 412 13.98 -2.15 -25.42
CA GLY A 412 12.93 -2.54 -24.50
C GLY A 412 12.04 -1.41 -23.97
N PHE A 413 11.35 -1.68 -22.87
CA PHE A 413 10.61 -0.67 -22.11
C PHE A 413 11.56 0.14 -21.21
N LEU A 414 11.79 1.42 -21.56
CA LEU A 414 12.82 2.23 -20.92
C LEU A 414 12.28 3.34 -20.03
N MET A 415 12.81 3.51 -18.82
CA MET A 415 12.63 4.72 -18.01
C MET A 415 13.33 5.92 -18.69
N PRO A 416 12.62 7.02 -19.00
CA PRO A 416 13.23 8.20 -19.61
C PRO A 416 14.21 8.88 -18.65
N HIS A 417 15.25 9.53 -19.17
CA HIS A 417 16.22 10.33 -18.40
C HIS A 417 16.69 9.66 -17.10
N TYR A 418 16.98 8.35 -17.15
CA TYR A 418 17.17 7.51 -15.97
C TYR A 418 18.21 8.06 -14.99
N LYS A 419 19.29 8.71 -15.46
CA LYS A 419 20.33 9.29 -14.57
C LYS A 419 19.76 10.33 -13.60
N LEU A 420 18.90 11.22 -14.10
CA LEU A 420 18.27 12.27 -13.31
C LEU A 420 17.11 11.70 -12.50
N LEU A 421 16.15 11.05 -13.18
CA LEU A 421 14.91 10.60 -12.54
C LEU A 421 15.16 9.53 -11.47
N ASN A 422 16.14 8.65 -11.67
CA ASN A 422 16.54 7.68 -10.65
C ASN A 422 17.15 8.38 -9.41
N SER A 423 17.94 9.43 -9.61
CA SER A 423 18.51 10.22 -8.50
C SER A 423 17.45 10.95 -7.72
N LEU A 424 16.51 11.57 -8.44
CA LEU A 424 15.36 12.23 -7.86
C LEU A 424 14.52 11.26 -7.02
N THR A 425 14.21 10.07 -7.55
CA THR A 425 13.45 9.05 -6.82
C THR A 425 14.15 8.59 -5.55
N ILE A 426 15.48 8.34 -5.59
CA ILE A 426 16.24 7.95 -4.39
C ILE A 426 16.23 9.09 -3.36
N ALA A 427 16.53 10.33 -3.79
CA ALA A 427 16.53 11.48 -2.90
C ALA A 427 15.17 11.70 -2.23
N PHE A 428 14.08 11.51 -2.99
CA PHE A 428 12.73 11.60 -2.46
C PHE A 428 12.43 10.50 -1.42
N PHE A 429 12.85 9.26 -1.65
CA PHE A 429 12.68 8.20 -0.66
C PHE A 429 13.47 8.46 0.63
N VAL A 430 14.68 8.99 0.52
CA VAL A 430 15.44 9.47 1.69
C VAL A 430 14.69 10.59 2.41
N PHE A 431 14.15 11.55 1.67
CA PHE A 431 13.33 12.62 2.22
C PHE A 431 12.10 12.07 2.98
N VAL A 432 11.31 11.18 2.36
CA VAL A 432 10.16 10.54 3.04
C VAL A 432 10.63 9.79 4.28
N TYR A 433 11.76 9.07 4.22
CA TYR A 433 12.31 8.41 5.40
C TYR A 433 12.59 9.37 6.55
N ILE A 434 13.17 10.53 6.28
CA ILE A 434 13.42 11.57 7.27
C ILE A 434 12.11 12.08 7.88
N THR A 435 11.05 12.21 7.08
CA THR A 435 9.74 12.66 7.61
C THR A 435 9.16 11.72 8.68
N LEU A 436 9.52 10.43 8.68
CA LEU A 436 9.09 9.49 9.74
C LEU A 436 9.63 9.86 11.13
N PHE A 437 10.72 10.63 11.25
CA PHE A 437 11.25 11.06 12.55
C PHE A 437 10.49 12.25 13.14
N ILE A 438 9.75 12.98 12.30
CA ILE A 438 9.07 14.22 12.67
C ILE A 438 7.85 13.91 13.57
N SER A 439 6.99 12.97 13.15
CA SER A 439 5.79 12.59 13.92
C SER A 439 6.12 11.59 15.02
N GLU A 440 5.53 11.79 16.21
CA GLU A 440 5.73 10.92 17.37
C GLU A 440 5.24 9.49 17.10
N ASP A 441 4.07 9.35 16.47
CA ASP A 441 3.45 8.06 16.13
C ASP A 441 4.30 7.21 15.17
N THR A 442 5.19 7.84 14.38
CA THR A 442 6.00 7.16 13.35
C THR A 442 7.47 7.01 13.74
N ARG A 443 7.93 7.75 14.75
CA ARG A 443 9.35 7.84 15.13
C ARG A 443 9.90 6.48 15.58
N VAL A 444 9.12 5.73 16.37
CA VAL A 444 9.51 4.39 16.82
C VAL A 444 9.72 3.45 15.64
N SER A 445 8.82 3.49 14.66
CA SER A 445 8.96 2.73 13.41
C SER A 445 10.19 3.13 12.60
N ALA A 446 10.51 4.43 12.56
CA ALA A 446 11.68 4.95 11.88
C ALA A 446 12.97 4.39 12.49
N ILE A 447 13.09 4.48 13.83
CA ILE A 447 14.23 3.94 14.59
C ILE A 447 14.32 2.43 14.38
N GLY A 448 13.20 1.71 14.51
CA GLY A 448 13.14 0.27 14.27
C GLY A 448 13.61 -0.13 12.87
N GLY A 449 13.24 0.65 11.84
CA GLY A 449 13.73 0.48 10.49
C GLY A 449 15.24 0.66 10.37
N LEU A 450 15.82 1.70 11.00
CA LEU A 450 17.29 1.91 11.01
C LEU A 450 18.00 0.76 11.72
N VAL A 451 17.49 0.33 12.87
CA VAL A 451 18.03 -0.82 13.61
C VAL A 451 17.98 -2.08 12.74
N TRP A 452 16.87 -2.31 12.03
CA TRP A 452 16.74 -3.42 11.07
C TRP A 452 17.79 -3.33 9.95
N LEU A 453 18.00 -2.14 9.36
CA LEU A 453 19.01 -1.93 8.32
C LEU A 453 20.43 -2.19 8.84
N VAL A 454 20.77 -1.64 10.00
CA VAL A 454 22.12 -1.73 10.56
C VAL A 454 22.42 -3.15 11.01
N LEU A 455 21.51 -3.78 11.76
CA LEU A 455 21.73 -5.12 12.29
C LEU A 455 21.57 -6.19 11.22
N PHE A 456 20.39 -6.29 10.60
CA PHE A 456 20.10 -7.36 9.64
C PHE A 456 20.76 -7.09 8.28
N GLY A 457 20.67 -5.85 7.78
CA GLY A 457 21.37 -5.46 6.55
C GLY A 457 22.90 -5.55 6.70
N GLY A 458 23.44 -5.08 7.83
CA GLY A 458 24.86 -5.22 8.16
C GLY A 458 25.30 -6.69 8.27
N TYR A 459 24.51 -7.54 8.94
CA TYR A 459 24.75 -8.98 9.01
C TYR A 459 24.80 -9.62 7.61
N CYS A 460 23.81 -9.34 6.75
CA CYS A 460 23.78 -9.90 5.40
C CYS A 460 24.98 -9.45 4.54
N ALA A 461 25.36 -8.17 4.63
CA ALA A 461 26.50 -7.63 3.89
C ALA A 461 27.84 -8.20 4.38
N LEU A 462 28.01 -8.31 5.70
CA LEU A 462 29.20 -8.92 6.30
C LEU A 462 29.29 -10.40 5.90
N HIS A 463 28.22 -11.17 6.10
CA HIS A 463 28.22 -12.61 5.79
C HIS A 463 28.62 -12.90 4.33
N GLU A 464 28.15 -12.10 3.37
CA GLU A 464 28.59 -12.22 1.97
C GLU A 464 30.09 -11.90 1.80
N HIS A 465 30.60 -10.86 2.48
CA HIS A 465 32.01 -10.51 2.43
C HIS A 465 32.92 -11.65 2.94
N TRP A 466 32.56 -12.29 4.05
CA TRP A 466 33.30 -13.43 4.58
C TRP A 466 33.24 -14.64 3.64
N GLN A 467 32.08 -15.00 3.10
CA GLN A 467 31.96 -16.09 2.13
C GLN A 467 32.80 -15.87 0.88
N ASN A 468 32.78 -14.66 0.32
CA ASN A 468 33.58 -14.34 -0.87
C ASN A 468 35.08 -14.40 -0.60
N ARG A 469 35.51 -13.99 0.61
CA ARG A 469 36.92 -14.08 1.02
C ARG A 469 37.37 -15.53 1.14
N ASP A 470 36.54 -16.39 1.74
CA ASP A 470 36.86 -17.82 1.91
C ASP A 470 36.88 -18.55 0.57
N LEU A 471 35.94 -18.24 -0.35
CA LEU A 471 35.95 -18.72 -1.74
C LEU A 471 37.21 -18.28 -2.49
N ALA A 472 37.61 -17.02 -2.37
CA ALA A 472 38.84 -16.51 -2.99
C ALA A 472 40.10 -17.17 -2.43
N ALA A 473 40.12 -17.49 -1.13
CA ALA A 473 41.21 -18.23 -0.50
C ALA A 473 41.25 -19.71 -0.95
N ALA A 474 40.08 -20.33 -1.13
CA ALA A 474 39.97 -21.71 -1.62
C ALA A 474 40.38 -21.85 -3.10
N LEU A 475 40.07 -20.87 -3.95
CA LEU A 475 40.47 -20.84 -5.36
C LEU A 475 41.97 -20.55 -5.58
N ARG A 476 42.67 -20.10 -4.53
CA ARG A 476 44.13 -19.84 -4.55
C ARG A 476 44.96 -21.02 -4.00
N LYS A 477 44.33 -22.04 -3.46
CA LYS A 477 44.94 -23.33 -3.08
C LYS A 477 44.68 -24.33 -4.19
#